data_AF-A0A519CSW8-F1
#
_entry.id   AF-A0A519CSW8-F1
#
_cell.length_a   1.000
_cell.length_b   1.000
_cell.length_c   1.000
_cell.angle_alpha   90.00
_cell.angle_beta   90.00
_cell.angle_gamma   90.00
#
_symmetry.space_group_name_H-M   'P 1'
#
loop_
_entity.id
_entity.type
_entity.pdbx_description
1 polymer ?
#
loop_
_entity_poly.entity_id
_entity_poly.type
_entity_poly.pdbx_seq_one_letter_code
_entity_poly.pdbx_strand_id
1 'polypeptide(L)'
;MEKKSIFLLTENDINSKTIEKIQNSEKAIVIPLTFKTIKFLNEKKIKFELFDELLSPKNYEEIDNDIYSIGRSWYDHDALKQIFDYKGLNVAQMIESELIVSLLKFGHRICLVEKIVSHIKPDIVYVSESTKSISKIPKLFSKDYKFKIENITSKSDEKNFRNDDYTIGFDFIGKNLDVTISRKNFFRIKKYYEMFWKNRYKLSSKQKKQKNGEKILL
;
A
#
# COMPACT_ATOMS: atom_id res chain seq x y z
N MET A 1 -16.12 20.30 18.56
CA MET A 1 -16.22 19.75 17.19
C MET A 1 -16.22 18.23 17.29
N GLU A 2 -17.22 17.57 16.75
CA GLU A 2 -17.23 16.10 16.61
C GLU A 2 -16.12 15.64 15.66
N LYS A 3 -15.46 14.54 16.01
CA LYS A 3 -14.34 13.98 15.28
C LYS A 3 -14.82 13.23 14.04
N LYS A 4 -14.36 13.63 12.86
CA LYS A 4 -14.60 12.90 11.61
C LYS A 4 -13.85 11.57 11.63
N SER A 5 -14.60 10.49 11.43
CA SER A 5 -14.08 9.14 11.55
C SER A 5 -14.17 8.41 10.22
N ILE A 6 -13.12 7.72 9.81
CA ILE A 6 -13.16 6.84 8.63
C ILE A 6 -12.95 5.39 9.07
N PHE A 7 -13.75 4.48 8.52
CA PHE A 7 -13.56 3.04 8.62
C PHE A 7 -13.15 2.50 7.26
N LEU A 8 -11.89 2.10 7.12
CA LEU A 8 -11.39 1.42 5.92
C LEU A 8 -11.45 -0.08 6.16
N LEU A 9 -12.34 -0.77 5.45
CA LEU A 9 -12.72 -2.14 5.80
C LEU A 9 -12.43 -3.12 4.67
N THR A 10 -11.97 -4.31 5.06
CA THR A 10 -12.01 -5.53 4.24
C THR A 10 -13.04 -6.50 4.80
N GLU A 11 -13.30 -7.61 4.12
CA GLU A 11 -14.19 -8.67 4.62
C GLU A 11 -13.75 -9.25 5.98
N ASN A 12 -12.46 -9.17 6.30
CA ASN A 12 -11.90 -9.71 7.54
C ASN A 12 -12.11 -8.80 8.74
N ASP A 13 -12.34 -7.52 8.49
CA ASP A 13 -12.56 -6.50 9.52
C ASP A 13 -14.05 -6.43 9.96
N ILE A 14 -14.92 -7.16 9.26
CA ILE A 14 -16.36 -7.18 9.50
C ILE A 14 -16.73 -8.18 10.60
N ASN A 15 -17.06 -7.65 11.77
CA ASN A 15 -17.60 -8.39 12.91
C ASN A 15 -18.59 -7.52 13.70
N SER A 16 -19.28 -8.11 14.68
CA SER A 16 -20.29 -7.42 15.48
C SER A 16 -19.74 -6.17 16.18
N LYS A 17 -18.52 -6.24 16.75
CA LYS A 17 -17.88 -5.10 17.42
C LYS A 17 -17.57 -3.95 16.46
N THR A 18 -17.07 -4.26 15.26
CA THR A 18 -16.82 -3.24 14.22
C THR A 18 -18.13 -2.57 13.79
N ILE A 19 -19.20 -3.35 13.59
CA ILE A 19 -20.51 -2.82 13.19
C ILE A 19 -21.10 -1.91 14.28
N GLU A 20 -21.06 -2.36 15.54
CA GLU A 20 -21.49 -1.56 16.69
C GLU A 20 -20.71 -0.24 16.77
N LYS A 21 -19.39 -0.28 16.55
CA LYS A 21 -18.56 0.93 16.57
C LYS A 21 -18.91 1.91 15.44
N ILE A 22 -19.27 1.40 14.24
CA ILE A 22 -19.76 2.23 13.14
C ILE A 22 -21.09 2.87 13.50
N GLN A 23 -22.04 2.10 14.04
CA GLN A 23 -23.37 2.59 14.42
C GLN A 23 -23.33 3.64 15.54
N ASN A 24 -22.40 3.49 16.48
CA ASN A 24 -22.19 4.46 17.57
C ASN A 24 -21.41 5.72 17.14
N SER A 25 -20.99 5.82 15.89
CA SER A 25 -20.21 6.95 15.37
C SER A 25 -21.06 7.82 14.45
N GLU A 26 -21.56 8.96 14.94
CA GLU A 26 -22.47 9.85 14.19
C GLU A 26 -21.91 10.40 12.87
N LYS A 27 -20.57 10.58 12.76
CA LYS A 27 -19.87 11.07 11.57
C LYS A 27 -18.84 10.06 11.03
N ALA A 28 -19.23 8.79 11.01
CA ALA A 28 -18.43 7.74 10.40
C ALA A 28 -18.66 7.67 8.89
N ILE A 29 -17.56 7.73 8.14
CA ILE A 29 -17.52 7.39 6.71
C ILE A 29 -16.98 5.98 6.60
N VAL A 30 -17.81 5.06 6.12
CA VAL A 30 -17.41 3.67 5.86
C VAL A 30 -16.93 3.57 4.42
N ILE A 31 -15.72 3.05 4.23
CA ILE A 31 -15.08 2.92 2.92
C ILE A 31 -14.66 1.46 2.72
N PRO A 32 -15.32 0.72 1.81
CA PRO A 32 -14.96 -0.65 1.53
C PRO A 32 -13.72 -0.70 0.63
N LEU A 33 -12.76 -1.56 0.97
CA LEU A 33 -11.53 -1.78 0.20
C LEU A 33 -11.61 -3.01 -0.72
N THR A 34 -12.68 -3.80 -0.62
CA THR A 34 -12.89 -5.00 -1.45
C THR A 34 -14.35 -5.11 -1.89
N PHE A 35 -14.57 -5.74 -3.05
CA PHE A 35 -15.92 -6.03 -3.55
C PHE A 35 -16.74 -6.90 -2.59
N LYS A 36 -16.09 -7.82 -1.87
CA LYS A 36 -16.76 -8.63 -0.84
C LYS A 36 -17.28 -7.77 0.30
N THR A 37 -16.52 -6.76 0.72
CA THR A 37 -16.98 -5.78 1.71
C THR A 37 -18.18 -4.99 1.19
N ILE A 38 -18.15 -4.53 -0.07
CA ILE A 38 -19.30 -3.83 -0.69
C ILE A 38 -20.56 -4.70 -0.61
N LYS A 39 -20.48 -5.96 -1.05
CA LYS A 39 -21.61 -6.90 -1.00
C LYS A 39 -22.16 -7.06 0.41
N PHE A 40 -21.28 -7.27 1.40
CA PHE A 40 -21.68 -7.40 2.79
C PHE A 40 -22.37 -6.15 3.34
N LEU A 41 -21.80 -4.97 3.11
CA LEU A 41 -22.35 -3.70 3.61
C LEU A 41 -23.74 -3.43 3.01
N ASN A 42 -23.93 -3.73 1.73
CA ASN A 42 -25.24 -3.67 1.07
C ASN A 42 -26.26 -4.63 1.73
N GLU A 43 -25.90 -5.89 1.95
CA GLU A 43 -26.77 -6.88 2.60
C GLU A 43 -27.20 -6.44 4.02
N LYS A 44 -26.30 -5.77 4.75
CA LYS A 44 -26.58 -5.23 6.09
C LYS A 44 -27.18 -3.84 6.09
N LYS A 45 -27.44 -3.24 4.92
CA LYS A 45 -27.94 -1.86 4.77
C LYS A 45 -27.09 -0.83 5.51
N ILE A 46 -25.78 -1.05 5.58
CA ILE A 46 -24.81 -0.11 6.14
C ILE A 46 -24.43 0.87 5.04
N LYS A 47 -24.63 2.17 5.27
CA LYS A 47 -24.22 3.21 4.31
C LYS A 47 -22.69 3.25 4.19
N PHE A 48 -22.20 3.39 2.97
CA PHE A 48 -20.78 3.54 2.67
C PHE A 48 -20.58 4.46 1.48
N GLU A 49 -19.34 4.92 1.32
CA GLU A 49 -18.93 5.78 0.21
C GLU A 49 -17.84 5.06 -0.60
N LEU A 50 -17.92 5.23 -1.91
CA LEU A 50 -16.88 4.83 -2.85
C LEU A 50 -16.14 6.09 -3.29
N PHE A 51 -14.85 5.94 -3.55
CA PHE A 51 -13.96 7.04 -3.92
C PHE A 51 -13.13 6.69 -5.16
N ASP A 52 -13.65 5.77 -5.98
CA ASP A 52 -12.95 5.25 -7.17
C ASP A 52 -12.63 6.38 -8.16
N GLU A 53 -13.44 7.44 -8.16
CA GLU A 53 -13.27 8.65 -8.98
C GLU A 53 -12.10 9.54 -8.54
N LEU A 54 -11.53 9.35 -7.35
CA LEU A 54 -10.35 10.11 -6.90
C LEU A 54 -9.08 9.76 -7.69
N LEU A 55 -9.08 8.63 -8.41
CA LEU A 55 -8.03 8.25 -9.36
C LEU A 55 -8.60 8.26 -10.77
N SER A 56 -8.13 9.21 -11.57
CA SER A 56 -8.43 9.23 -13.01
C SER A 56 -7.67 8.11 -13.75
N PRO A 57 -8.09 7.72 -14.97
CA PRO A 57 -7.33 6.77 -15.79
C PRO A 57 -5.86 7.17 -15.98
N LYS A 58 -5.59 8.48 -16.13
CA LYS A 58 -4.24 9.01 -16.22
C LYS A 58 -3.44 8.78 -14.93
N ASN A 59 -4.07 8.88 -13.75
CA ASN A 59 -3.39 8.59 -12.49
C ASN A 59 -2.99 7.11 -12.42
N TYR A 60 -3.86 6.20 -12.87
CA TYR A 60 -3.55 4.77 -12.90
C TYR A 60 -2.36 4.47 -13.82
N GLU A 61 -2.34 5.08 -15.01
CA GLU A 61 -1.23 4.96 -15.95
C GLU A 61 0.09 5.48 -15.36
N GLU A 62 0.06 6.65 -14.69
CA GLU A 62 1.23 7.21 -13.99
C GLU A 62 1.74 6.27 -12.89
N ILE A 63 0.83 5.72 -12.07
CA ILE A 63 1.18 4.77 -11.00
C ILE A 63 1.79 3.49 -11.58
N ASP A 64 1.21 2.97 -12.65
CA ASP A 64 1.71 1.77 -13.32
C ASP A 64 3.12 2.01 -13.85
N ASN A 65 3.33 3.12 -14.56
CA ASN A 65 4.64 3.49 -15.11
C ASN A 65 5.71 3.62 -14.01
N ASP A 66 5.37 4.26 -12.88
CA ASP A 66 6.26 4.36 -11.73
C ASP A 66 6.61 2.96 -11.17
N ILE A 67 5.62 2.07 -11.06
CA ILE A 67 5.81 0.70 -10.56
C ILE A 67 6.68 -0.12 -11.52
N TYR A 68 6.44 -0.04 -12.83
CA TYR A 68 7.25 -0.69 -13.85
C TYR A 68 8.69 -0.18 -13.81
N SER A 69 8.88 1.14 -13.71
CA SER A 69 10.21 1.74 -13.59
C SER A 69 10.93 1.20 -12.37
N ILE A 70 10.28 1.20 -11.20
CA ILE A 70 10.92 0.72 -9.96
C ILE A 70 11.21 -0.78 -10.04
N GLY A 71 10.25 -1.58 -10.50
CA GLY A 71 10.44 -3.03 -10.64
C GLY A 71 11.65 -3.40 -11.51
N ARG A 72 11.92 -2.58 -12.54
CA ARG A 72 13.05 -2.73 -13.46
C ARG A 72 14.37 -2.15 -12.99
N SER A 73 14.36 -1.14 -12.11
CA SER A 73 15.57 -0.36 -11.83
C SER A 73 16.01 -0.35 -10.37
N TRP A 74 15.23 -0.94 -9.45
CA TRP A 74 15.55 -0.91 -8.01
C TRP A 74 16.91 -1.53 -7.66
N TYR A 75 17.39 -2.48 -8.47
CA TYR A 75 18.65 -3.18 -8.27
C TYR A 75 19.85 -2.53 -8.95
N ASP A 76 19.64 -1.57 -9.86
CA ASP A 76 20.71 -0.95 -10.65
C ASP A 76 21.40 0.21 -9.92
N HIS A 77 21.15 0.36 -8.62
CA HIS A 77 21.91 1.25 -7.77
C HIS A 77 23.24 0.58 -7.39
N ASP A 78 24.37 1.28 -7.50
CA ASP A 78 25.72 0.70 -7.32
C ASP A 78 25.88 -0.12 -6.02
N ALA A 79 25.30 0.38 -4.92
CA ALA A 79 25.31 -0.28 -3.61
C ALA A 79 24.51 -1.59 -3.55
N LEU A 80 23.53 -1.79 -4.43
CA LEU A 80 22.66 -2.98 -4.47
C LEU A 80 23.12 -3.96 -5.56
N LYS A 81 23.67 -3.45 -6.66
CA LYS A 81 24.15 -4.25 -7.79
C LYS A 81 25.15 -5.32 -7.35
N GLN A 82 26.08 -4.98 -6.47
CA GLN A 82 27.06 -5.91 -5.91
C GLN A 82 26.45 -7.00 -5.01
N ILE A 83 25.28 -6.74 -4.41
CA ILE A 83 24.59 -7.69 -3.52
C ILE A 83 23.87 -8.76 -4.33
N PHE A 84 23.39 -8.40 -5.52
CA PHE A 84 22.57 -9.28 -6.37
C PHE A 84 23.33 -9.88 -7.55
N ASP A 85 24.58 -9.48 -7.77
CA ASP A 85 25.46 -10.13 -8.73
C ASP A 85 26.01 -11.45 -8.15
N TYR A 86 25.65 -12.56 -8.79
CA TYR A 86 26.18 -13.88 -8.50
C TYR A 86 26.74 -14.50 -9.77
N LYS A 87 28.07 -14.56 -9.88
CA LYS A 87 28.80 -15.11 -11.03
C LYS A 87 28.43 -14.44 -12.37
N GLY A 88 28.20 -13.13 -12.36
CA GLY A 88 27.81 -12.37 -13.55
C GLY A 88 26.31 -12.43 -13.87
N LEU A 89 25.51 -13.05 -12.99
CA LEU A 89 24.05 -13.06 -13.08
C LEU A 89 23.46 -12.11 -12.05
N ASN A 90 22.60 -11.19 -12.50
CA ASN A 90 21.86 -10.31 -11.61
C ASN A 90 20.57 -11.01 -11.12
N VAL A 91 20.61 -11.59 -9.93
CA VAL A 91 19.50 -12.35 -9.33
C VAL A 91 18.27 -11.45 -9.10
N ALA A 92 18.45 -10.14 -8.97
CA ALA A 92 17.32 -9.22 -8.79
C ALA A 92 16.45 -9.07 -10.05
N GLN A 93 17.01 -9.27 -11.24
CA GLN A 93 16.24 -9.29 -12.49
C GLN A 93 15.28 -10.48 -12.55
N MET A 94 15.65 -11.60 -11.91
CA MET A 94 14.87 -12.83 -11.95
C MET A 94 13.53 -12.73 -11.22
N ILE A 95 13.38 -11.76 -10.32
CA ILE A 95 12.13 -11.52 -9.57
C ILE A 95 11.37 -10.30 -10.06
N GLU A 96 11.81 -9.68 -11.16
CA GLU A 96 11.23 -8.43 -11.67
C GLU A 96 9.73 -8.56 -11.93
N SER A 97 9.30 -9.58 -12.68
CA SER A 97 7.89 -9.82 -13.03
C SER A 97 7.02 -9.96 -11.78
N GLU A 98 7.46 -10.79 -10.84
CA GLU A 98 6.76 -11.10 -9.60
C GLU A 98 6.68 -9.87 -8.70
N LEU A 99 7.76 -9.10 -8.66
CA LEU A 99 7.82 -7.85 -7.92
C LEU A 99 6.86 -6.83 -8.51
N ILE A 100 6.87 -6.60 -9.82
CA ILE A 100 5.96 -5.68 -10.50
C ILE A 100 4.50 -6.06 -10.23
N VAL A 101 4.14 -7.33 -10.46
CA VAL A 101 2.77 -7.82 -10.23
C VAL A 101 2.34 -7.64 -8.77
N SER A 102 3.27 -7.85 -7.84
CA SER A 102 3.02 -7.61 -6.42
C SER A 102 2.82 -6.12 -6.15
N LEU A 103 3.71 -5.26 -6.66
CA LEU A 103 3.67 -3.81 -6.45
C LEU A 103 2.43 -3.16 -7.04
N LEU A 104 1.98 -3.56 -8.23
CA LEU A 104 0.76 -3.06 -8.88
C LEU A 104 -0.46 -3.17 -7.95
N LYS A 105 -0.64 -4.33 -7.31
CA LYS A 105 -1.75 -4.58 -6.37
C LYS A 105 -1.74 -3.64 -5.15
N PHE A 106 -0.57 -3.20 -4.72
CA PHE A 106 -0.41 -2.32 -3.57
C PHE A 106 -0.39 -0.84 -3.95
N GLY A 107 0.26 -0.49 -5.07
CA GLY A 107 0.50 0.90 -5.46
C GLY A 107 -0.79 1.68 -5.68
N HIS A 108 -1.73 1.13 -6.46
CA HIS A 108 -3.04 1.75 -6.66
C HIS A 108 -3.76 2.02 -5.34
N ARG A 109 -3.74 1.04 -4.42
CA ARG A 109 -4.38 1.16 -3.11
C ARG A 109 -3.71 2.22 -2.23
N ILE A 110 -2.38 2.31 -2.27
CA ILE A 110 -1.63 3.32 -1.52
C ILE A 110 -2.03 4.72 -1.99
N CYS A 111 -2.01 4.96 -3.31
CA CYS A 111 -2.37 6.25 -3.88
C CYS A 111 -3.85 6.59 -3.64
N LEU A 112 -4.76 5.62 -3.79
CA LEU A 112 -6.18 5.83 -3.51
C LEU A 112 -6.39 6.24 -2.05
N VAL A 113 -5.80 5.51 -1.10
CA VAL A 113 -5.92 5.82 0.33
C VAL A 113 -5.34 7.19 0.66
N GLU A 114 -4.21 7.56 0.07
CA GLU A 114 -3.64 8.91 0.22
C GLU A 114 -4.63 9.99 -0.22
N LYS A 115 -5.25 9.81 -1.39
CA LYS A 115 -6.26 10.74 -1.93
C LYS A 115 -7.48 10.82 -1.02
N ILE A 116 -7.97 9.69 -0.52
CA ILE A 116 -9.10 9.61 0.41
C ILE A 116 -8.80 10.40 1.68
N VAL A 117 -7.67 10.14 2.36
CA VAL A 117 -7.34 10.85 3.61
C VAL A 117 -7.10 12.34 3.38
N SER A 118 -6.53 12.71 2.22
CA SER A 118 -6.36 14.10 1.81
C SER A 118 -7.68 14.82 1.52
N HIS A 119 -8.66 14.11 0.94
CA HIS A 119 -9.97 14.65 0.58
C HIS A 119 -10.84 14.83 1.82
N ILE A 120 -10.99 13.78 2.62
CA ILE A 120 -11.90 13.77 3.78
C ILE A 120 -11.33 14.57 4.96
N LYS A 121 -9.99 14.52 5.16
CA LYS A 121 -9.28 15.08 6.32
C LYS A 121 -9.85 14.56 7.65
N PRO A 122 -9.70 13.25 7.93
CA PRO A 122 -10.24 12.63 9.13
C PRO A 122 -9.47 13.03 10.40
N ASP A 123 -10.15 12.96 11.55
CA ASP A 123 -9.51 13.03 12.86
C ASP A 123 -9.04 11.64 13.32
N ILE A 124 -9.83 10.62 13.01
CA ILE A 124 -9.59 9.22 13.38
C ILE A 124 -9.78 8.31 12.16
N VAL A 125 -8.85 7.39 11.96
CA VAL A 125 -8.96 6.32 10.96
C VAL A 125 -8.88 4.97 11.67
N TYR A 126 -9.95 4.19 11.51
CA TYR A 126 -10.06 2.83 11.97
C TYR A 126 -9.48 1.86 10.94
N VAL A 127 -8.54 1.02 11.39
CA VAL A 127 -7.81 0.08 10.56
C VAL A 127 -7.73 -1.27 11.23
N SER A 128 -7.59 -2.35 10.47
CA SER A 128 -7.41 -3.69 11.02
C SER A 128 -6.25 -3.77 12.01
N GLU A 129 -6.40 -4.57 13.05
CA GLU A 129 -5.27 -4.99 13.89
C GLU A 129 -4.36 -6.02 13.19
N SER A 130 -4.85 -6.75 12.17
CA SER A 130 -4.08 -7.75 11.42
C SER A 130 -2.84 -7.16 10.77
N THR A 131 -1.67 -7.76 10.96
CA THR A 131 -0.40 -7.28 10.38
C THR A 131 -0.38 -7.31 8.85
N LYS A 132 -1.24 -8.11 8.22
CA LYS A 132 -1.26 -8.32 6.77
C LYS A 132 -2.34 -7.51 6.03
N SER A 133 -3.25 -6.86 6.76
CA SER A 133 -4.41 -6.22 6.13
C SER A 133 -4.06 -4.96 5.34
N ILE A 134 -4.66 -4.82 4.17
CA ILE A 134 -4.57 -3.60 3.34
C ILE A 134 -5.21 -2.40 4.02
N SER A 135 -6.13 -2.59 4.97
CA SER A 135 -6.73 -1.47 5.71
C SER A 135 -5.70 -0.74 6.59
N LYS A 136 -4.48 -1.27 6.76
CA LYS A 136 -3.37 -0.59 7.45
C LYS A 136 -2.62 0.44 6.62
N ILE A 137 -2.83 0.53 5.30
CA ILE A 137 -2.20 1.54 4.44
C ILE A 137 -2.25 2.98 5.01
N PRO A 138 -3.36 3.45 5.64
CA PRO A 138 -3.42 4.78 6.26
C PRO A 138 -2.33 5.07 7.29
N LYS A 139 -1.77 4.04 7.95
CA LYS A 139 -0.68 4.24 8.93
C LYS A 139 0.51 4.97 8.31
N LEU A 140 0.76 4.77 7.01
CA LEU A 140 1.81 5.45 6.25
C LEU A 140 1.65 6.98 6.25
N PHE A 141 0.41 7.46 6.29
CA PHE A 141 0.03 8.87 6.10
C PHE A 141 -0.35 9.58 7.40
N SER A 142 -0.52 8.83 8.50
CA SER A 142 -0.99 9.36 9.80
C SER A 142 -0.23 10.59 10.31
N LYS A 143 1.10 10.62 10.13
CA LYS A 143 1.94 11.76 10.56
C LYS A 143 1.78 12.98 9.65
N ASP A 144 1.72 12.76 8.35
CA ASP A 144 1.70 13.83 7.36
C ASP A 144 0.34 14.53 7.33
N TYR A 145 -0.75 13.76 7.52
CA TYR A 145 -2.13 14.25 7.54
C TYR A 145 -2.71 14.42 8.96
N LYS A 146 -1.92 14.14 10.01
CA LYS A 146 -2.22 14.42 11.43
C LYS A 146 -3.50 13.77 11.97
N PHE A 147 -3.83 12.56 11.55
CA PHE A 147 -4.96 11.79 12.09
C PHE A 147 -4.51 10.68 13.04
N LYS A 148 -5.39 10.32 13.98
CA LYS A 148 -5.17 9.21 14.91
C LYS A 148 -5.52 7.88 14.23
N ILE A 149 -4.71 6.86 14.50
CA ILE A 149 -5.01 5.48 14.13
C ILE A 149 -5.66 4.77 15.31
N GLU A 150 -6.79 4.10 15.08
CA GLU A 150 -7.37 3.15 16.02
C GLU A 150 -7.52 1.78 15.37
N ASN A 151 -7.23 0.72 16.11
CA ASN A 151 -7.34 -0.62 15.57
C ASN A 151 -8.77 -1.16 15.78
N ILE A 152 -9.25 -1.94 14.81
CA ILE A 152 -10.45 -2.77 14.90
C ILE A 152 -10.08 -4.25 14.83
N THR A 153 -10.88 -5.07 15.50
CA THR A 153 -10.67 -6.51 15.55
C THR A 153 -10.80 -7.11 14.16
N SER A 154 -9.90 -8.04 13.82
CA SER A 154 -9.93 -8.75 12.55
C SER A 154 -10.10 -10.25 12.78
N LYS A 155 -10.92 -10.90 11.95
CA LYS A 155 -11.22 -12.33 12.09
C LYS A 155 -10.07 -13.23 11.67
N SER A 156 -9.15 -12.75 10.84
CA SER A 156 -7.99 -13.51 10.39
C SER A 156 -6.90 -12.60 9.82
N ASP A 157 -5.69 -13.13 9.70
CA ASP A 157 -4.68 -12.50 8.85
C ASP A 157 -5.06 -12.67 7.38
N GLU A 158 -5.32 -11.55 6.70
CA GLU A 158 -5.55 -11.53 5.26
C GLU A 158 -4.41 -12.20 4.50
N LYS A 159 -4.73 -13.25 3.73
CA LYS A 159 -3.83 -13.81 2.70
C LYS A 159 -3.90 -12.95 1.44
N ASN A 160 -3.45 -11.70 1.55
CA ASN A 160 -3.43 -10.75 0.42
C ASN A 160 -2.38 -11.10 -0.64
N PHE A 161 -1.40 -11.93 -0.28
CA PHE A 161 -0.44 -12.50 -1.22
C PHE A 161 -0.89 -13.91 -1.59
N ARG A 162 -0.98 -14.16 -2.90
CA ARG A 162 -1.18 -15.51 -3.45
C ARG A 162 -0.03 -16.46 -3.08
N ASN A 163 1.12 -15.88 -2.71
CA ASN A 163 2.38 -16.54 -2.43
C ASN A 163 2.84 -16.13 -1.02
N ASP A 164 2.34 -16.82 0.02
CA ASP A 164 2.98 -16.77 1.36
C ASP A 164 4.40 -17.39 1.29
N ASP A 165 4.70 -18.14 0.21
CA ASP A 165 5.98 -18.72 -0.19
C ASP A 165 6.32 -18.30 -1.64
N TYR A 166 7.45 -17.61 -1.86
CA TYR A 166 7.93 -17.26 -3.20
C TYR A 166 8.82 -18.37 -3.71
N THR A 167 8.28 -19.29 -4.51
CA THR A 167 9.10 -20.27 -5.23
C THR A 167 9.60 -19.65 -6.52
N ILE A 168 10.89 -19.36 -6.60
CA ILE A 168 11.55 -18.96 -7.84
C ILE A 168 12.03 -20.25 -8.51
N GLY A 169 11.44 -20.58 -9.65
CA GLY A 169 11.91 -21.68 -10.49
C GLY A 169 13.13 -21.24 -11.30
N PHE A 170 14.27 -21.87 -11.07
CA PHE A 170 15.49 -21.72 -11.86
C PHE A 170 15.55 -22.85 -12.87
N ASP A 171 15.50 -22.56 -14.17
CA ASP A 171 15.87 -23.57 -15.17
C ASP A 171 17.40 -23.57 -15.32
N PHE A 172 18.05 -24.51 -14.62
CA PHE A 172 19.49 -24.70 -14.72
C PHE A 172 19.75 -26.01 -15.45
N ILE A 173 20.14 -25.92 -16.73
CA ILE A 173 20.53 -27.07 -17.56
C ILE A 173 19.39 -28.14 -17.60
N GLY A 174 18.15 -27.70 -17.84
CA GLY A 174 17.00 -28.58 -18.02
C GLY A 174 16.39 -29.15 -16.73
N LYS A 175 16.72 -28.57 -15.56
CA LYS A 175 16.10 -28.89 -14.27
C LYS A 175 15.60 -27.62 -13.59
N ASN A 176 14.31 -27.60 -13.27
CA ASN A 176 13.69 -26.57 -12.45
C ASN A 176 14.11 -26.73 -10.98
N LEU A 177 14.90 -25.79 -10.47
CA LEU A 177 15.23 -25.64 -9.07
C LEU A 177 14.29 -24.62 -8.44
N ASP A 178 13.46 -25.05 -7.52
CA ASP A 178 12.48 -24.20 -6.85
C ASP A 178 13.07 -23.64 -5.55
N VAL A 179 13.36 -22.33 -5.50
CA VAL A 179 13.88 -21.67 -4.29
C VAL A 179 12.79 -20.87 -3.62
N THR A 180 12.42 -21.27 -2.40
CA THR A 180 11.42 -20.57 -1.59
C THR A 180 12.05 -19.40 -0.81
N ILE A 181 11.75 -18.15 -1.18
CA ILE A 181 12.13 -16.97 -0.36
C ILE A 181 11.17 -16.85 0.82
N SER A 182 11.70 -17.00 2.03
CA SER A 182 10.92 -16.82 3.26
C SER A 182 10.45 -15.37 3.45
N ARG A 183 9.25 -15.22 4.02
CA ARG A 183 8.58 -13.96 4.34
C ARG A 183 9.43 -12.94 5.11
N LYS A 184 10.36 -13.40 5.96
CA LYS A 184 11.30 -12.54 6.71
C LYS A 184 12.22 -11.76 5.79
N ASN A 185 12.66 -12.37 4.69
CA ASN A 185 13.55 -11.76 3.72
C ASN A 185 12.79 -10.83 2.76
N PHE A 186 11.57 -11.20 2.35
CA PHE A 186 10.69 -10.30 1.62
C PHE A 186 10.39 -9.01 2.40
N PHE A 187 10.08 -9.11 3.71
CA PHE A 187 9.86 -7.91 4.52
C PHE A 187 11.10 -7.04 4.72
N ARG A 188 12.31 -7.61 4.66
CA ARG A 188 13.54 -6.82 4.64
C ARG A 188 13.62 -5.99 3.35
N ILE A 189 13.35 -6.60 2.20
CA ILE A 189 13.30 -5.92 0.90
C ILE A 189 12.21 -4.84 0.88
N LYS A 190 11.00 -5.17 1.37
CA LYS A 190 9.89 -4.22 1.53
C LYS A 190 10.26 -3.02 2.39
N LYS A 191 10.98 -3.22 3.50
CA LYS A 191 11.40 -2.12 4.39
C LYS A 191 12.36 -1.17 3.68
N TYR A 192 13.28 -1.67 2.85
CA TYR A 192 14.13 -0.84 2.02
C TYR A 192 13.33 -0.07 0.96
N TYR A 193 12.35 -0.72 0.34
CA TYR A 193 11.42 -0.09 -0.60
C TYR A 193 10.59 1.04 0.04
N GLU A 194 10.01 0.81 1.22
CA GLU A 194 9.26 1.83 1.97
C GLU A 194 10.16 3.02 2.37
N MET A 195 11.42 2.75 2.71
CA MET A 195 12.40 3.78 3.05
C MET A 195 12.82 4.60 1.83
N PHE A 196 12.98 3.96 0.66
CA PHE A 196 13.21 4.61 -0.63
C PHE A 196 12.06 5.57 -0.98
N TRP A 197 10.80 5.11 -0.90
CA TRP A 197 9.63 5.95 -1.15
C TRP A 197 9.51 7.13 -0.19
N LYS A 198 9.72 6.89 1.11
CA LYS A 198 9.71 7.96 2.12
C LYS A 198 10.76 9.05 1.85
N ASN A 199 11.92 8.66 1.33
CA ASN A 199 12.98 9.61 0.96
C ASN A 199 12.68 10.32 -0.37
N ARG A 200 12.14 9.62 -1.38
CA ARG A 200 11.73 10.18 -2.67
C ARG A 200 10.65 11.27 -2.51
N TYR A 201 9.62 11.03 -1.71
CA TYR A 201 8.56 12.01 -1.44
C TYR A 201 9.04 13.21 -0.58
N LYS A 202 9.99 13.00 0.33
CA LYS A 202 10.66 14.11 1.05
C LYS A 202 11.52 14.99 0.13
N LEU A 203 12.15 14.41 -0.88
CA LEU A 203 12.94 15.14 -1.88
C LEU A 203 12.03 15.92 -2.85
N SER A 204 10.91 15.34 -3.30
CA SER A 204 9.97 16.05 -4.19
C SER A 204 9.27 17.24 -3.51
N SER A 205 8.96 17.13 -2.21
CA SER A 205 8.39 18.24 -1.42
C SER A 205 9.40 19.35 -1.09
N LYS A 206 10.69 19.01 -0.88
CA LYS A 206 11.77 20.00 -0.79
C LYS A 206 12.02 20.71 -2.12
N GLN A 207 12.03 19.99 -3.24
CA GLN A 207 12.19 20.58 -4.57
C GLN A 207 11.00 21.48 -4.97
N LYS A 208 9.76 21.12 -4.57
CA LYS A 208 8.59 22.01 -4.74
C LYS A 208 8.66 23.27 -3.87
N LYS A 209 9.24 23.21 -2.66
CA LYS A 209 9.47 24.40 -1.83
C LYS A 209 10.59 25.30 -2.40
N GLN A 210 11.61 24.72 -3.01
CA GLN A 210 12.72 25.50 -3.61
C GLN A 210 12.29 26.19 -4.92
N LYS A 211 11.48 25.55 -5.77
CA LYS A 211 11.00 26.16 -7.03
C LYS A 211 9.98 27.30 -6.85
N ASN A 212 9.30 27.39 -5.71
CA ASN A 212 8.33 28.47 -5.44
C ASN A 212 8.91 29.62 -4.59
N GLY A 213 10.21 29.57 -4.23
CA GLY A 213 10.82 30.48 -3.25
C GLY A 213 11.78 31.53 -3.78
N GLU A 214 12.22 31.47 -5.04
CA GLU A 214 13.24 32.41 -5.56
C GLU A 214 12.73 33.14 -6.80
N LYS A 215 11.91 34.17 -6.57
CA LYS A 215 12.06 35.44 -7.28
C LYS A 215 12.85 36.36 -6.35
N ILE A 216 14.16 36.43 -6.55
CA ILE A 216 14.96 37.54 -6.04
C ILE A 216 15.60 38.20 -7.25
N LEU A 217 15.26 39.47 -7.44
CA LEU A 217 15.95 40.41 -8.31
C LEU A 217 17.45 40.41 -7.98
N LEU A 218 18.28 40.25 -9.01
CA LEU A 218 19.27 41.23 -9.46
C LEU A 218 19.76 40.82 -10.85
#